data_AF-A0A066UBH5-F1
#
_entry.id   AF-A0A066UBH5-F1
#
_cell.length_a   1.000
_cell.length_b   1.000
_cell.length_c   1.000
_cell.angle_alpha   90.00
_cell.angle_beta   90.00
_cell.angle_gamma   90.00
#
_symmetry.space_group_name_H-M   'P 1'
#
loop_
_entity.id
_entity.type
_entity.pdbx_description
1 polymer ?
#
loop_
_entity_poly.entity_id
_entity_poly.type
_entity_poly.pdbx_seq_one_letter_code
_entity_poly.pdbx_strand_id
1 'polypeptide(L)'
;MSRIRRVAVTSPQTRLAHARRRSRGRWRQPRLPAADTQRATALYTAQRRRGIPALALMFALLLGLPGVFAAFPALDSVRLLGIPLSWLMLAVLPYPAMALLARWQLRRAERVEDE
;
A
#
# COMPACT_ATOMS: atom_id res chain seq x y z
N MET A 1 24.27 -30.73 -43.91
CA MET A 1 23.82 -31.80 -42.99
C MET A 1 22.83 -31.21 -41.99
N SER A 2 21.56 -31.58 -42.04
CA SER A 2 20.53 -31.06 -41.12
C SER A 2 20.77 -31.56 -39.70
N ARG A 3 20.91 -30.64 -38.74
CA ARG A 3 21.17 -30.99 -37.33
C ARG A 3 19.86 -31.44 -36.68
N ILE A 4 19.77 -32.72 -36.32
CA ILE A 4 18.59 -33.29 -35.67
C ILE A 4 18.34 -32.54 -34.35
N ARG A 5 17.26 -31.76 -34.29
CA ARG A 5 16.81 -31.07 -33.08
C ARG A 5 15.98 -32.03 -32.24
N ARG A 6 16.54 -32.48 -31.12
CA ARG A 6 15.78 -33.23 -30.12
C ARG A 6 14.74 -32.28 -29.49
N VAL A 7 13.46 -32.61 -29.65
CA VAL A 7 12.35 -31.88 -29.02
C VAL A 7 11.76 -32.78 -27.95
N ALA A 8 11.75 -32.33 -26.70
CA ALA A 8 11.10 -33.07 -25.62
C ALA A 8 9.58 -33.02 -25.83
N VAL A 9 9.01 -34.14 -26.25
CA VAL A 9 7.56 -34.31 -26.34
C VAL A 9 7.10 -34.86 -24.99
N THR A 10 6.39 -34.03 -24.23
CA THR A 10 5.81 -34.43 -22.95
C THR A 10 4.32 -34.16 -23.01
N SER A 11 3.52 -35.00 -22.34
CA SER A 11 2.07 -34.84 -22.30
C SER A 11 1.68 -33.45 -21.75
N PRO A 12 0.53 -32.89 -22.19
CA PRO A 12 0.04 -31.61 -21.69
C PRO A 12 -0.09 -31.58 -20.16
N GLN A 13 -0.50 -32.70 -19.58
CA GLN A 13 -0.68 -32.86 -18.13
C GLN A 13 0.66 -32.78 -17.39
N THR A 14 1.69 -33.47 -17.87
CA THR A 14 3.03 -33.42 -17.29
C THR A 14 3.67 -32.04 -17.46
N ARG A 15 3.41 -31.35 -18.57
CA ARG A 15 3.83 -29.95 -18.79
C ARG A 15 3.24 -29.00 -17.73
N LEU A 16 1.94 -29.12 -17.45
CA LEU A 16 1.24 -28.33 -16.43
C LEU A 16 1.73 -28.65 -15.01
N ALA A 17 1.99 -29.91 -14.69
CA ALA A 17 2.53 -30.32 -13.39
C ALA A 17 3.92 -29.71 -13.12
N HIS A 18 4.81 -29.71 -14.13
CA HIS A 18 6.13 -29.07 -14.01
C HIS A 18 6.06 -27.54 -13.92
N ALA A 19 5.12 -26.90 -14.62
CA ALA A 19 4.89 -25.46 -14.51
C ALA A 19 4.44 -25.07 -13.09
N ARG A 20 3.51 -25.82 -12.49
CA ARG A 20 3.06 -25.63 -11.10
C ARG A 20 4.16 -25.88 -10.07
N ARG A 21 5.07 -26.83 -10.33
CA ARG A 21 6.22 -27.06 -9.43
C ARG A 21 7.24 -25.93 -9.51
N ARG A 22 7.40 -25.30 -10.68
CA ARG A 22 8.23 -24.09 -10.85
C ARG A 22 7.61 -22.85 -10.19
N SER A 23 6.29 -22.69 -10.24
CA SER A 23 5.62 -21.59 -9.53
C SER A 23 5.66 -21.73 -8.00
N ARG A 24 5.84 -22.96 -7.49
CA ARG A 24 6.07 -23.25 -6.06
C ARG A 24 7.55 -23.25 -5.65
N GLY A 25 8.47 -22.92 -6.56
CA GLY A 25 9.89 -22.76 -6.24
C GLY A 25 10.13 -21.55 -5.33
N ARG A 26 11.26 -21.52 -4.63
CA ARG A 26 11.66 -20.39 -3.79
C ARG A 26 11.67 -19.12 -4.64
N TRP A 27 10.81 -18.15 -4.31
CA TRP A 27 10.74 -16.89 -5.02
C TRP A 27 12.14 -16.25 -5.03
N ARG A 28 12.70 -16.09 -6.23
CA ARG A 28 13.96 -15.40 -6.46
C ARG A 28 13.60 -14.07 -7.10
N GLN A 29 14.07 -12.97 -6.50
CA GLN A 29 13.97 -11.68 -7.18
C GLN A 29 14.63 -11.78 -8.56
N PRO A 30 13.94 -11.39 -9.64
CA PRO A 30 14.57 -11.18 -10.93
C PRO A 30 15.74 -10.20 -10.76
N ARG A 31 16.94 -10.59 -11.20
CA ARG A 31 18.06 -9.66 -11.26
C ARG A 31 17.79 -8.71 -12.42
N LEU A 32 17.47 -7.46 -12.08
CA LEU A 32 17.32 -6.39 -13.06
C LEU A 32 18.69 -6.04 -13.66
N PRO A 33 18.76 -5.69 -14.96
CA PRO A 33 19.91 -5.02 -15.54
C PRO A 33 20.35 -3.80 -14.71
N ALA A 34 21.63 -3.42 -14.79
CA ALA A 34 22.18 -2.34 -13.98
C ALA A 34 21.43 -1.00 -14.20
N ALA A 35 21.05 -0.71 -15.45
CA ALA A 35 20.27 0.49 -15.81
C ALA A 35 18.87 0.47 -15.16
N ASP A 36 18.18 -0.67 -15.17
CA ASP A 36 16.85 -0.81 -14.58
C ASP A 36 16.90 -0.73 -13.05
N THR A 37 17.98 -1.22 -12.44
CA THR A 37 18.20 -1.12 -10.99
C THR A 37 18.39 0.33 -10.54
N GLN A 38 19.17 1.12 -11.28
CA GLN A 38 19.33 2.55 -11.01
C GLN A 38 18.01 3.30 -11.13
N ARG A 39 17.24 3.02 -12.19
CA ARG A 39 15.92 3.63 -12.43
C ARG A 39 14.91 3.26 -11.32
N ALA A 40 14.87 1.99 -10.93
CA ALA A 40 14.02 1.53 -9.83
C ALA A 40 14.38 2.20 -8.49
N THR A 41 15.68 2.41 -8.22
CA THR A 41 16.14 3.05 -6.99
C THR A 41 15.75 4.53 -6.95
N ALA A 42 15.86 5.24 -8.08
CA ALA A 42 15.44 6.64 -8.22
C ALA A 42 13.91 6.80 -8.07
N LEU A 43 13.13 5.89 -8.66
CA LEU A 43 11.68 5.85 -8.48
C LEU A 43 11.31 5.55 -7.03
N TYR A 44 11.99 4.60 -6.39
CA TYR A 44 11.74 4.25 -4.99
C TYR A 44 11.98 5.44 -4.05
N THR A 45 13.08 6.18 -4.21
CA THR A 45 13.37 7.36 -3.37
C THR A 45 12.36 8.49 -3.62
N ALA A 46 11.93 8.68 -4.88
CA ALA A 46 10.88 9.62 -5.23
C ALA A 46 9.49 9.23 -4.66
N GLN A 47 9.15 7.94 -4.66
CA GLN A 47 7.89 7.43 -4.10
C GLN A 47 7.89 7.40 -2.57
N ARG A 48 9.02 7.09 -1.93
CA ARG A 48 9.12 7.03 -0.46
C ARG A 48 8.80 8.39 0.19
N ARG A 49 9.20 9.50 -0.44
CA ARG A 49 8.83 10.86 0.01
C ARG A 49 7.32 11.12 -0.02
N ARG A 50 6.57 10.42 -0.88
CA ARG A 50 5.11 10.57 -0.99
C ARG A 50 4.34 9.78 0.09
N GLY A 51 4.96 8.76 0.70
CA GLY A 51 4.34 7.99 1.79
C GLY A 51 4.41 8.66 3.17
N ILE A 52 5.43 9.50 3.41
CA ILE A 52 5.67 10.16 4.71
C ILE A 52 4.47 11.00 5.18
N PRO A 53 3.84 11.84 4.33
CA PRO A 53 2.71 12.66 4.78
C PRO A 53 1.50 11.84 5.20
N ALA A 54 1.19 10.73 4.51
CA ALA A 54 0.09 9.84 4.86
C ALA A 54 0.32 9.21 6.24
N LEU A 55 1.55 8.76 6.50
CA LEU A 55 1.98 8.29 7.82
C LEU A 55 1.85 9.38 8.89
N ALA A 56 2.36 10.58 8.63
CA ALA A 56 2.28 11.71 9.55
C ALA A 56 0.84 12.08 9.89
N LEU A 57 -0.06 12.14 8.89
CA LEU A 57 -1.49 12.39 9.07
C LEU A 57 -2.17 11.29 9.88
N MET A 58 -1.81 10.02 9.67
CA MET A 58 -2.32 8.91 10.46
C MET A 58 -1.92 9.04 11.94
N PHE A 59 -0.64 9.33 12.20
CA PHE A 59 -0.15 9.56 13.57
C PHE A 59 -0.81 10.81 14.19
N ALA A 60 -0.97 11.89 13.43
CA ALA A 60 -1.66 13.08 13.89
C ALA A 60 -3.13 12.80 14.24
N LEU A 61 -3.81 11.94 13.46
CA LEU A 61 -5.18 11.52 13.78
C LEU A 61 -5.21 10.69 15.08
N LEU A 62 -4.34 9.69 15.21
CA LEU A 62 -4.35 8.76 16.34
C LEU A 62 -3.88 9.41 17.66
N LEU A 63 -2.85 10.26 17.60
CA LEU A 63 -2.26 10.92 18.76
C LEU A 63 -2.86 12.30 19.03
N GLY A 64 -3.34 12.98 17.98
CA GLY A 64 -3.97 14.29 18.11
C GLY A 64 -5.34 14.22 18.74
N LEU A 65 -6.12 13.15 18.52
CA LEU A 65 -7.45 13.02 19.12
C LEU A 65 -7.41 12.99 20.65
N PRO A 66 -6.58 12.14 21.30
CA PRO A 66 -6.38 12.21 22.75
C PRO A 66 -5.85 13.57 23.22
N GLY A 67 -4.93 14.18 22.46
CA GLY A 67 -4.41 15.51 22.76
C GLY A 67 -5.48 16.60 22.75
N VAL A 68 -6.40 16.55 21.78
CA VAL A 68 -7.55 17.46 21.69
C VAL A 68 -8.48 17.27 22.88
N PHE A 69 -8.78 16.03 23.27
CA PHE A 69 -9.63 15.78 24.44
C PHE A 69 -8.97 16.23 25.75
N ALA A 70 -7.66 16.05 25.89
CA ALA A 70 -6.92 16.55 27.05
C ALA A 70 -6.90 18.09 27.11
N ALA A 71 -6.76 18.76 25.97
CA ALA A 71 -6.74 20.22 25.89
C ALA A 71 -8.15 20.86 26.02
N PHE A 72 -9.19 20.16 25.56
CA PHE A 72 -10.56 20.67 25.49
C PHE A 72 -11.55 19.71 26.16
N PRO A 73 -11.54 19.58 27.49
CA PRO A 73 -12.46 18.71 28.22
C PRO A 73 -13.93 19.10 28.04
N ALA A 74 -14.20 20.36 27.67
CA ALA A 74 -15.54 20.84 27.34
C ALA A 74 -16.18 20.14 26.12
N LEU A 75 -15.40 19.45 25.28
CA LEU A 75 -15.96 18.66 24.17
C LEU A 75 -16.85 17.51 24.64
N ASP A 76 -16.68 17.06 25.89
CA ASP A 76 -17.48 15.99 26.49
C ASP A 76 -18.87 16.48 26.95
N SER A 77 -19.00 17.79 27.24
CA SER A 77 -20.28 18.40 27.59
C SER A 77 -21.10 18.82 26.36
N VAL A 78 -20.46 18.99 25.20
CA VAL A 78 -21.15 19.28 23.95
C VAL A 78 -21.86 18.03 23.45
N ARG A 79 -23.18 18.12 23.28
CA ARG A 79 -24.02 17.04 22.77
C ARG A 79 -24.61 17.39 21.41
N LEU A 80 -24.47 16.48 20.45
CA LEU A 80 -25.17 16.50 19.18
C LEU A 80 -26.23 15.41 19.18
N LEU A 81 -27.50 15.79 19.00
CA LEU A 81 -28.63 14.85 19.03
C LEU A 81 -28.64 13.97 20.30
N GLY A 82 -28.19 14.52 21.44
CA GLY A 82 -28.07 13.82 22.72
C GLY A 82 -26.76 13.03 22.94
N ILE A 83 -25.97 12.84 21.88
CA ILE A 83 -24.71 12.08 21.90
C ILE A 83 -23.52 13.02 22.14
N PRO A 84 -22.61 12.71 23.08
CA PRO A 84 -21.40 13.51 23.29
C PRO A 84 -20.56 13.65 22.02
N LEU A 85 -20.08 14.85 21.73
CA LEU A 85 -19.24 15.12 20.56
C LEU A 85 -17.92 14.35 20.63
N SER A 86 -17.33 14.22 21.82
CA SER A 86 -16.15 13.38 22.09
C SER A 86 -16.32 11.94 21.56
N TRP A 87 -17.49 11.34 21.82
CA TRP A 87 -17.82 10.00 21.37
C TRP A 87 -17.91 9.92 19.84
N LEU A 88 -18.54 10.91 19.19
CA LEU A 88 -18.62 10.97 17.72
C LEU A 88 -17.23 11.15 17.09
N MET A 89 -16.38 11.99 17.69
CA MET A 89 -15.01 12.18 17.25
C MET A 89 -14.16 10.91 17.40
N LEU A 90 -14.45 10.07 18.39
CA LEU A 90 -13.74 8.80 18.59
C LEU A 90 -14.29 7.68 17.69
N ALA A 91 -15.61 7.55 17.60
CA ALA A 91 -16.27 6.43 16.93
C ALA A 91 -16.53 6.66 15.45
N VAL A 92 -16.72 7.91 15.02
CA VAL A 92 -17.15 8.22 13.64
C VAL A 92 -16.01 8.85 12.86
N LEU A 93 -15.36 9.90 13.37
CA LEU A 93 -14.36 10.68 12.64
C LEU A 93 -13.16 9.89 12.07
N PRO A 94 -12.63 8.83 12.73
CA PRO A 94 -11.45 8.14 12.21
C PRO A 94 -11.70 7.42 10.88
N TYR A 95 -12.91 6.88 10.69
CA TYR A 95 -13.27 6.11 9.49
C TYR A 95 -13.24 6.96 8.20
N PRO A 96 -13.98 8.08 8.08
CA PRO A 96 -13.92 8.93 6.90
C PRO A 96 -12.54 9.56 6.75
N ALA A 97 -11.83 9.90 7.84
CA ALA A 97 -10.47 10.43 7.77
C ALA A 97 -9.50 9.41 7.15
N MET A 98 -9.53 8.15 7.59
CA MET A 98 -8.72 7.07 7.00
C MET A 98 -9.09 6.80 5.55
N ALA A 99 -10.38 6.79 5.21
CA ALA A 99 -10.84 6.59 3.84
C ALA A 99 -10.36 7.73 2.91
N LEU A 100 -10.44 8.98 3.36
CA LEU A 100 -9.94 10.15 2.64
C LEU A 100 -8.42 10.10 2.48
N LEU A 101 -7.68 9.72 3.53
CA LEU A 101 -6.23 9.56 3.48
C LEU A 101 -5.81 8.46 2.51
N ALA A 102 -6.48 7.31 2.53
CA ALA A 102 -6.21 6.21 1.61
C ALA A 102 -6.48 6.63 0.16
N ARG A 103 -7.63 7.27 -0.09
CA ARG A 103 -7.99 7.78 -1.43
C ARG A 103 -7.01 8.85 -1.91
N TRP A 104 -6.58 9.74 -1.02
CA TRP A 104 -5.60 10.78 -1.33
C TRP A 104 -4.24 10.19 -1.67
N GLN A 105 -3.77 9.23 -0.86
CA GLN A 105 -2.50 8.53 -1.09
C GLN A 105 -2.53 7.75 -2.41
N LEU A 106 -3.63 7.07 -2.71
CA LEU A 106 -3.80 6.31 -3.95
C LEU A 106 -3.72 7.24 -5.18
N ARG A 107 -4.49 8.33 -5.19
CA ARG A 107 -4.44 9.32 -6.29
C ARG A 107 -3.06 9.94 -6.45
N ARG A 108 -2.33 10.13 -5.33
CA ARG A 108 -0.97 10.67 -5.36
C ARG A 108 0.01 9.67 -5.97
N ALA A 109 -0.20 8.37 -5.75
CA ALA A 109 0.60 7.30 -6.33
C ALA A 109 0.32 7.13 -7.83
N GLU A 110 -0.96 7.13 -8.23
CA GLU A 110 -1.38 7.05 -9.65
C GLU A 110 -0.78 8.19 -10.48
N ARG A 111 -0.82 9.42 -9.97
CA ARG A 111 -0.21 10.59 -10.66
C ARG A 111 1.30 10.47 -10.90
N VAL A 112 2.00 9.60 -10.18
CA VAL A 112 3.44 9.37 -10.41
C VAL A 112 3.68 8.49 -11.62
N GLU A 113 2.72 7.63 -11.96
CA GLU A 113 2.84 6.71 -13.10
C GLU A 113 2.42 7.39 -14.41
N ASP A 114 1.57 8.43 -14.31
CA ASP A 114 1.11 9.24 -15.45
C ASP A 114 2.11 10.35 -15.88
N GLU A 115 3.13 10.65 -15.06
CA GLU A 115 4.25 11.58 -15.36
C GLU A 115 5.51 10.83 -15.80
#